data_AF-A0A942DXR2-F1
#
_entry.id   AF-A0A942DXR2-F1
#
_cell.length_a   1.000
_cell.length_b   1.000
_cell.length_c   1.000
_cell.angle_alpha   90.00
_cell.angle_beta   90.00
_cell.angle_gamma   90.00
#
_symmetry.space_group_name_H-M   'P 1'
#
loop_
_entity.id
_entity.type
_entity.pdbx_description
1 polymer ?
#
loop_
_entity_poly.entity_id
_entity_poly.type
_entity_poly.pdbx_seq_one_letter_code
_entity_poly.pdbx_strand_id
1 'polypeptide(L)'
;MSETGTASGQAIGGRRGGGRLGRKALRGAPTLSFPTLVRKIPVYQMVPDEAVELIHQESLSILEEVGCEFRDDEAIAIWKAAGADVTDTRVRIDRALLMELVSKVPSEFTLHARNPERTVRVGGDNSIFIPMYGAPYVRDLDNNRRYGTLADLNNFHKLAYMAPPLHSSSSIICEPMDIPVPKRHLHIIHSALKYSDKPFMGIVTSKDRAEDTMEMAGIVFGKEFVKDNPVLVSITNCNSPLVWDATMLDAMKVYARHNQPLILAPFALCGASTSASAVGAVAQVNAEALAGVAFTQLVRPDSPQIYGQFMVTVDMKTGAPMGGTPEAAQMMYLMGALARKYRLPWRTSGFHVGSKLNDAQAGYESNMLMHAAILAGANYIWHSAGWLEAGLTCGYSKFATDCEQLVGWYKYAGGLSFDDFKEALAAIREVGPAGHFLGTQHTLDHFESAFFMPSMMDFNSFEQWNAEGAKDHDTRGREKARAMLGDYEEPKLDEGIAEALKDFVARREERLPDTVN
;
A
#
# COMPACT_ATOMS: atom_id res chain seq x y z
N MET A 1 -91.85 -0.43 -9.27
CA MET A 1 -91.37 0.42 -10.36
C MET A 1 -90.53 1.51 -9.72
N SER A 2 -89.21 1.52 -9.74
CA SER A 2 -88.22 0.74 -10.49
C SER A 2 -86.97 0.55 -9.61
N GLU A 3 -86.53 -0.69 -9.49
CA GLU A 3 -85.18 -1.13 -9.12
C GLU A 3 -84.16 -0.54 -10.12
N THR A 4 -82.89 -0.31 -9.77
CA THR A 4 -81.79 -1.30 -9.63
C THR A 4 -80.65 -0.70 -8.79
N GLY A 5 -80.07 -1.34 -7.76
CA GLY A 5 -79.02 -2.39 -7.88
C GLY A 5 -77.71 -1.79 -8.42
N THR A 6 -76.53 -1.81 -7.79
CA THR A 6 -75.87 -2.93 -7.09
C THR A 6 -74.53 -2.51 -6.43
N ALA A 7 -74.13 -3.34 -5.46
CA ALA A 7 -72.77 -3.81 -5.14
C ALA A 7 -71.80 -2.94 -4.30
N SER A 8 -71.68 -3.43 -3.08
CA SER A 8 -70.57 -3.38 -2.12
C SER A 8 -69.18 -3.70 -2.69
N GLY A 9 -68.17 -3.01 -2.15
CA GLY A 9 -66.77 -3.44 -2.17
C GLY A 9 -65.99 -2.84 -0.99
N GLN A 10 -65.87 -3.59 0.11
CA GLN A 10 -64.97 -3.29 1.22
C GLN A 10 -63.52 -3.30 0.73
N ALA A 11 -62.82 -2.16 0.80
CA ALA A 11 -61.39 -2.09 0.57
C ALA A 11 -60.65 -2.62 1.81
N ILE A 12 -60.17 -3.86 1.71
CA ILE A 12 -59.24 -4.48 2.65
C ILE A 12 -57.92 -3.72 2.57
N GLY A 13 -57.58 -2.99 3.63
CA GLY A 13 -56.29 -2.32 3.81
C GLY A 13 -55.15 -3.33 3.92
N GLY A 14 -54.62 -3.75 2.78
CA GLY A 14 -53.46 -4.63 2.66
C GLY A 14 -52.16 -3.89 2.88
N ARG A 15 -51.51 -4.16 4.03
CA ARG A 15 -50.09 -3.94 4.36
C ARG A 15 -49.16 -3.79 3.14
N ARG A 16 -48.85 -2.56 2.75
CA ARG A 16 -47.69 -2.20 1.90
C ARG A 16 -46.60 -1.50 2.72
N GLY A 17 -46.14 -2.15 3.80
CA GLY A 17 -45.08 -1.62 4.67
C GLY A 17 -43.80 -2.46 4.73
N GLY A 18 -43.87 -3.76 4.43
CA GLY A 18 -42.76 -4.70 4.69
C GLY A 18 -41.67 -4.73 3.62
N GLY A 19 -42.02 -4.50 2.35
CA GLY A 19 -41.06 -4.64 1.23
C GLY A 19 -40.01 -3.52 1.15
N ARG A 20 -40.27 -2.35 1.74
CA ARG A 20 -39.36 -1.20 1.77
C ARG A 20 -38.33 -1.30 2.90
N LEU A 21 -38.70 -1.91 4.03
CA LEU A 21 -37.80 -2.18 5.15
C LEU A 21 -36.85 -3.34 4.83
N GLY A 22 -37.34 -4.41 4.20
CA GLY A 22 -36.50 -5.52 3.74
C GLY A 22 -35.51 -5.12 2.64
N ARG A 23 -35.91 -4.21 1.73
CA ARG A 23 -34.98 -3.63 0.73
C ARG A 23 -34.04 -2.57 1.30
N LYS A 24 -34.36 -1.91 2.42
CA LYS A 24 -33.42 -1.04 3.16
C LYS A 24 -32.34 -1.84 3.88
N ALA A 25 -32.70 -2.99 4.47
CA ALA A 25 -31.75 -3.86 5.16
C ALA A 25 -30.75 -4.56 4.23
N LEU A 26 -31.13 -4.80 2.96
CA LEU A 26 -30.27 -5.42 1.94
C LEU A 26 -29.43 -4.43 1.12
N ARG A 27 -29.62 -3.10 1.27
CA ARG A 27 -28.99 -2.07 0.42
C ARG A 27 -27.82 -1.30 1.04
N GLY A 28 -27.38 -1.66 2.24
CA GLY A 28 -26.33 -0.93 2.95
C GLY A 28 -25.47 -1.79 3.86
N ALA A 29 -25.15 -3.03 3.45
CA ALA A 29 -24.07 -3.75 4.13
C ALA A 29 -22.78 -2.95 3.86
N PRO A 30 -22.05 -2.49 4.90
CA PRO A 30 -20.82 -1.74 4.69
C PRO A 30 -19.84 -2.57 3.87
N THR A 31 -19.29 -1.98 2.80
CA THR A 31 -18.26 -2.64 2.00
C THR A 31 -17.03 -2.91 2.88
N LEU A 32 -16.83 -4.17 3.29
CA LEU A 32 -15.78 -4.59 4.22
C LEU A 32 -14.36 -4.49 3.62
N SER A 33 -14.25 -4.46 2.29
CA SER A 33 -13.02 -4.28 1.52
C SER A 33 -13.35 -3.77 0.14
N PHE A 34 -12.59 -2.82 -0.38
CA PHE A 34 -12.63 -2.55 -1.82
C PHE A 34 -11.88 -3.67 -2.56
N PRO A 35 -12.38 -4.09 -3.74
CA PRO A 35 -11.60 -4.94 -4.63
C PRO A 35 -10.38 -4.18 -5.13
N THR A 36 -9.47 -4.85 -5.82
CA THR A 36 -8.34 -4.19 -6.49
C THR A 36 -8.81 -2.99 -7.31
N LEU A 37 -8.23 -1.83 -7.06
CA LEU A 37 -8.51 -0.63 -7.85
C LEU A 37 -7.98 -0.83 -9.27
N VAL A 38 -8.88 -0.82 -10.26
CA VAL A 38 -8.51 -0.72 -11.67
C VAL A 38 -8.62 0.74 -12.07
N ARG A 39 -7.49 1.39 -12.35
CA ARG A 39 -7.46 2.80 -12.75
C ARG A 39 -8.21 2.98 -14.08
N LYS A 40 -9.09 3.97 -14.14
CA LYS A 40 -9.80 4.38 -15.39
C LYS A 40 -9.42 5.78 -15.87
N ILE A 41 -8.42 6.38 -15.22
CA ILE A 41 -7.84 7.66 -15.60
C ILE A 41 -6.52 7.43 -16.35
N PRO A 42 -6.16 8.31 -17.30
CA PRO A 42 -4.88 8.23 -17.97
C PRO A 42 -3.72 8.51 -17.00
N VAL A 43 -2.53 8.03 -17.35
CA VAL A 43 -1.29 8.44 -16.68
C VAL A 43 -0.84 9.82 -17.17
N TYR A 44 -0.22 10.58 -16.29
CA TYR A 44 0.40 11.86 -16.62
C TYR A 44 1.85 11.66 -17.01
N GLN A 45 2.18 12.04 -18.23
CA GLN A 45 3.53 12.01 -18.78
C GLN A 45 4.19 13.38 -18.54
N MET A 46 5.05 13.46 -17.52
CA MET A 46 5.70 14.71 -17.10
C MET A 46 6.75 15.22 -18.10
N VAL A 47 7.43 14.31 -18.79
CA VAL A 47 8.52 14.60 -19.73
C VAL A 47 8.31 13.81 -21.02
N PRO A 48 8.81 14.29 -22.17
CA PRO A 48 8.69 13.54 -23.42
C PRO A 48 9.49 12.23 -23.37
N ASP A 49 9.19 11.29 -24.26
CA ASP A 49 9.75 9.93 -24.23
C ASP A 49 11.28 9.92 -24.41
N GLU A 50 11.84 10.89 -25.14
CA GLU A 50 13.30 11.02 -25.32
C GLU A 50 14.02 11.29 -23.99
N ALA A 51 13.39 12.01 -23.07
CA ALA A 51 13.96 12.25 -21.74
C ALA A 51 13.92 10.98 -20.88
N VAL A 52 12.86 10.17 -20.99
CA VAL A 52 12.79 8.86 -20.32
C VAL A 52 13.84 7.91 -20.88
N GLU A 53 14.04 7.92 -22.21
CA GLU A 53 15.07 7.13 -22.88
C GLU A 53 16.47 7.53 -22.44
N LEU A 54 16.75 8.84 -22.34
CA LEU A 54 18.04 9.32 -21.84
C LEU A 54 18.32 8.78 -20.43
N ILE A 55 17.36 8.89 -19.52
CA ILE A 55 17.52 8.38 -18.15
C ILE A 55 17.75 6.87 -18.16
N HIS A 56 17.02 6.13 -18.99
CA HIS A 56 17.22 4.69 -19.14
C HIS A 56 18.65 4.37 -19.60
N GLN A 57 19.14 5.02 -20.65
CA GLN A 57 20.48 4.80 -21.19
C GLN A 57 21.56 5.11 -20.15
N GLU A 58 21.44 6.22 -19.42
CA GLU A 58 22.37 6.55 -18.33
C GLU A 58 22.33 5.52 -17.20
N SER A 59 21.14 4.99 -16.88
CA SER A 59 21.02 3.92 -15.87
C SER A 59 21.75 2.64 -16.29
N LEU A 60 21.71 2.29 -17.58
CA LEU A 60 22.45 1.15 -18.13
C LEU A 60 23.96 1.41 -18.08
N SER A 61 24.40 2.59 -18.53
CA SER A 61 25.82 2.98 -18.49
C SER A 61 26.37 2.97 -17.06
N ILE A 62 25.60 3.37 -16.06
CA ILE A 62 26.00 3.26 -14.64
C ILE A 62 26.33 1.80 -14.27
N LEU A 63 25.49 0.83 -14.65
CA LEU A 63 25.72 -0.57 -14.33
C LEU A 63 26.86 -1.20 -15.13
N GLU A 64 27.12 -0.74 -16.35
CA GLU A 64 28.20 -1.22 -17.20
C GLU A 64 29.56 -0.65 -16.82
N GLU A 65 29.64 0.65 -16.52
CA GLU A 65 30.90 1.35 -16.31
C GLU A 65 31.30 1.38 -14.82
N VAL A 66 30.34 1.71 -13.96
CA VAL A 66 30.55 1.86 -12.52
C VAL A 66 30.32 0.53 -11.80
N GLY A 67 29.20 -0.14 -12.09
CA GLY A 67 28.76 -1.36 -11.42
C GLY A 67 28.04 -1.13 -10.08
N CYS A 68 27.61 -2.22 -9.47
CA CYS A 68 26.92 -2.25 -8.18
C CYS A 68 27.59 -3.28 -7.25
N GLU A 69 27.72 -2.95 -5.96
CA GLU A 69 28.29 -3.88 -4.98
C GLU A 69 27.23 -4.89 -4.53
N PHE A 70 27.55 -6.18 -4.65
CA PHE A 70 26.76 -7.29 -4.10
C PHE A 70 27.60 -7.96 -3.01
N ARG A 71 27.34 -7.59 -1.75
CA ARG A 71 28.17 -8.03 -0.60
C ARG A 71 27.68 -9.36 -0.05
N ASP A 72 27.77 -10.41 -0.86
CA ASP A 72 27.42 -11.79 -0.49
C ASP A 72 28.12 -12.77 -1.45
N ASP A 73 28.83 -13.76 -0.91
CA ASP A 73 29.65 -14.68 -1.71
C ASP A 73 28.79 -15.52 -2.68
N GLU A 74 27.59 -15.92 -2.25
CA GLU A 74 26.66 -16.68 -3.11
C GLU A 74 26.13 -15.80 -4.24
N ALA A 75 25.76 -14.55 -3.96
CA ALA A 75 25.34 -13.59 -4.98
C ALA A 75 26.45 -13.34 -6.02
N ILE A 76 27.69 -13.21 -5.57
CA ILE A 76 28.86 -13.07 -6.44
C ILE A 76 29.07 -14.30 -7.33
N ALA A 77 28.93 -15.51 -6.77
CA ALA A 77 29.00 -16.74 -7.55
C ALA A 77 27.89 -16.82 -8.61
N ILE A 78 26.66 -16.43 -8.27
CA ILE A 78 25.51 -16.39 -9.18
C ILE A 78 25.77 -15.42 -10.34
N TRP A 79 26.25 -14.20 -10.06
CA TRP A 79 26.56 -13.22 -11.10
C TRP A 79 27.69 -13.65 -12.03
N LYS A 80 28.76 -14.25 -11.48
CA LYS A 80 29.86 -14.82 -12.30
C LYS A 80 29.35 -15.93 -13.22
N ALA A 81 28.50 -16.81 -12.71
CA ALA A 81 27.91 -17.89 -13.51
C ALA A 81 27.00 -17.36 -14.63
N ALA A 82 26.36 -16.20 -14.41
CA ALA A 82 25.54 -15.51 -15.41
C ALA A 82 26.36 -14.74 -16.47
N GLY A 83 27.69 -14.64 -16.29
CA GLY A 83 28.58 -13.95 -17.23
C GLY A 83 28.76 -12.45 -16.98
N ALA A 84 28.38 -11.94 -15.81
CA ALA A 84 28.70 -10.57 -15.42
C ALA A 84 30.21 -10.38 -15.15
N ASP A 85 30.73 -9.16 -15.36
CA ASP A 85 32.10 -8.81 -14.95
C ASP A 85 32.13 -8.54 -13.45
N VAL A 86 32.88 -9.37 -12.71
CA VAL A 86 32.90 -9.31 -11.25
C VAL A 86 34.32 -9.14 -10.73
N THR A 87 34.56 -8.02 -10.05
CA THR A 87 35.79 -7.71 -9.33
C THR A 87 35.48 -7.59 -7.84
N ASP A 88 36.00 -8.52 -7.03
CA ASP A 88 35.65 -8.67 -5.61
C ASP A 88 34.12 -8.76 -5.40
N THR A 89 33.52 -7.76 -4.74
CA THR A 89 32.07 -7.63 -4.53
C THR A 89 31.37 -6.76 -5.57
N ARG A 90 32.12 -6.14 -6.49
CA ARG A 90 31.58 -5.25 -7.52
C ARG A 90 31.17 -6.03 -8.75
N VAL A 91 29.93 -5.84 -9.17
CA VAL A 91 29.34 -6.47 -10.36
C VAL A 91 29.04 -5.39 -11.39
N ARG A 92 29.68 -5.48 -12.56
CA ARG A 92 29.30 -4.74 -13.76
C ARG A 92 28.45 -5.63 -14.66
N ILE A 93 27.32 -5.11 -15.10
CA ILE A 93 26.29 -5.90 -15.78
C ILE A 93 26.15 -5.35 -17.20
N ASP A 94 26.46 -6.18 -18.19
CA ASP A 94 26.17 -5.87 -19.59
C ASP A 94 24.67 -5.58 -19.78
N ARG A 95 24.34 -4.52 -20.53
CA ARG A 95 22.94 -4.10 -20.70
C ARG A 95 22.05 -5.16 -21.35
N ALA A 96 22.57 -6.00 -22.25
CA ALA A 96 21.77 -7.04 -22.88
C ALA A 96 21.44 -8.14 -21.86
N LEU A 97 22.42 -8.57 -21.06
CA LEU A 97 22.19 -9.48 -19.93
C LEU A 97 21.18 -8.90 -18.93
N LEU A 98 21.35 -7.64 -18.54
CA LEU A 98 20.45 -6.96 -17.61
C LEU A 98 19.01 -6.97 -18.14
N MET A 99 18.82 -6.51 -19.38
CA MET A 99 17.48 -6.39 -19.96
C MET A 99 16.85 -7.74 -20.28
N GLU A 100 17.64 -8.76 -20.62
CA GLU A 100 17.15 -10.14 -20.73
C GLU A 100 16.56 -10.60 -19.40
N LEU A 101 17.30 -10.43 -18.29
CA LEU A 101 16.84 -10.84 -16.96
C LEU A 101 15.60 -10.06 -16.53
N VAL A 102 15.62 -8.73 -16.68
CA VAL A 102 14.47 -7.87 -16.35
C VAL A 102 13.23 -8.26 -17.14
N SER A 103 13.38 -8.66 -18.41
CA SER A 103 12.25 -9.04 -19.26
C SER A 103 11.51 -10.33 -18.84
N LYS A 104 12.12 -11.15 -17.96
CA LYS A 104 11.53 -12.39 -17.43
C LYS A 104 10.47 -12.13 -16.36
N VAL A 105 10.49 -10.96 -15.72
CA VAL A 105 9.52 -10.63 -14.68
C VAL A 105 8.12 -10.50 -15.29
N PRO A 106 7.10 -11.19 -14.75
CA PRO A 106 5.73 -11.04 -15.22
C PRO A 106 5.21 -9.62 -14.94
N SER A 107 4.52 -9.04 -15.91
CA SER A 107 4.00 -7.66 -15.82
C SER A 107 2.80 -7.52 -14.88
N GLU A 108 2.16 -8.64 -14.54
CA GLU A 108 1.08 -8.73 -13.55
C GLU A 108 1.21 -10.03 -12.76
N PHE A 109 0.82 -10.01 -11.49
CA PHE A 109 0.68 -11.22 -10.67
C PHE A 109 -0.50 -11.09 -9.69
N THR A 110 -0.92 -12.23 -9.15
CA THR A 110 -1.97 -12.30 -8.13
C THR A 110 -1.31 -12.44 -6.76
N LEU A 111 -1.67 -11.56 -5.82
CA LEU A 111 -1.26 -11.63 -4.43
C LEU A 111 -2.41 -12.22 -3.62
N HIS A 112 -2.24 -13.48 -3.23
CA HIS A 112 -3.26 -14.26 -2.54
C HIS A 112 -3.36 -13.86 -1.07
N ALA A 113 -4.60 -13.67 -0.63
CA ALA A 113 -4.93 -13.47 0.77
C ALA A 113 -5.50 -14.75 1.37
N ARG A 114 -5.43 -14.93 2.70
CA ARG A 114 -5.98 -16.14 3.34
C ARG A 114 -7.50 -16.21 3.19
N ASN A 115 -8.16 -15.06 3.10
CA ASN A 115 -9.51 -14.96 2.58
C ASN A 115 -9.45 -14.66 1.08
N PRO A 116 -9.85 -15.59 0.18
CA PRO A 116 -9.76 -15.39 -1.26
C PRO A 116 -10.48 -14.13 -1.77
N GLU A 117 -11.51 -13.65 -1.09
CA GLU A 117 -12.23 -12.40 -1.44
C GLU A 117 -11.36 -11.14 -1.32
N ARG A 118 -10.23 -11.23 -0.60
CA ARG A 118 -9.26 -10.15 -0.43
C ARG A 118 -7.99 -10.32 -1.26
N THR A 119 -7.98 -11.31 -2.14
CA THR A 119 -6.91 -11.48 -3.13
C THR A 119 -6.90 -10.30 -4.08
N VAL A 120 -5.71 -9.82 -4.41
CA VAL A 120 -5.54 -8.63 -5.26
C VAL A 120 -4.63 -8.89 -6.45
N ARG A 121 -4.82 -8.13 -7.53
CA ARG A 121 -3.88 -8.10 -8.65
C ARG A 121 -2.90 -6.95 -8.52
N VAL A 122 -1.65 -7.19 -8.90
CA VAL A 122 -0.58 -6.18 -8.87
C VAL A 122 0.06 -6.11 -10.26
N GLY A 123 0.22 -4.90 -10.80
CA GLY A 123 0.73 -4.65 -12.16
C GLY A 123 -0.34 -4.09 -13.10
N GLY A 124 0.02 -3.80 -14.35
CA GLY A 124 -0.90 -3.24 -15.35
C GLY A 124 -1.59 -1.95 -14.87
N ASP A 125 -2.91 -1.87 -15.03
CA ASP A 125 -3.73 -0.75 -14.52
C ASP A 125 -4.25 -0.95 -13.09
N ASN A 126 -3.83 -2.02 -12.43
CA ASN A 126 -4.21 -2.31 -11.06
C ASN A 126 -3.37 -1.47 -10.08
N SER A 127 -4.01 -0.89 -9.09
CA SER A 127 -3.37 -0.21 -7.97
C SER A 127 -3.89 -0.79 -6.65
N ILE A 128 -3.02 -0.91 -5.66
CA ILE A 128 -3.38 -1.29 -4.30
C ILE A 128 -2.76 -0.32 -3.29
N PHE A 129 -3.46 -0.10 -2.19
CA PHE A 129 -3.03 0.77 -1.09
C PHE A 129 -2.60 -0.06 0.13
N ILE A 130 -1.42 0.24 0.66
CA ILE A 130 -0.79 -0.49 1.76
C ILE A 130 -0.40 0.50 2.87
N PRO A 131 -0.68 0.21 4.15
CA PRO A 131 -0.34 1.11 5.25
C PRO A 131 1.17 1.29 5.42
N MET A 132 1.58 2.21 6.27
CA MET A 132 3.01 2.48 6.49
C MET A 132 3.79 1.28 7.06
N TYR A 133 5.12 1.40 7.09
CA TYR A 133 6.02 0.36 7.58
C TYR A 133 7.27 0.96 8.24
N GLY A 134 7.72 0.35 9.33
CA GLY A 134 9.03 0.55 9.95
C GLY A 134 9.10 1.56 11.10
N ALA A 135 7.99 2.18 11.52
CA ALA A 135 8.06 3.24 12.53
C ALA A 135 8.40 2.69 13.93
N PRO A 136 9.51 3.11 14.57
CA PRO A 136 9.81 2.75 15.96
C PRO A 136 8.92 3.47 16.98
N TYR A 137 8.34 4.61 16.60
CA TYR A 137 7.45 5.39 17.46
C TYR A 137 6.01 5.32 16.99
N VAL A 138 5.11 5.54 17.93
CA VAL A 138 3.70 5.79 17.67
C VAL A 138 3.30 7.15 18.22
N ARG A 139 2.35 7.80 17.55
CA ARG A 139 1.59 8.92 18.11
C ARG A 139 0.21 8.38 18.47
N ASP A 140 0.01 8.11 19.75
CA ASP A 140 -1.11 7.31 20.25
C ASP A 140 -2.46 8.05 20.23
N LEU A 141 -3.52 7.37 20.70
CA LEU A 141 -4.89 7.89 20.72
C LEU A 141 -5.09 9.11 21.64
N ASP A 142 -4.13 9.36 22.52
CA ASP A 142 -4.09 10.52 23.41
C ASP A 142 -3.04 11.55 22.95
N ASN A 143 -2.57 11.39 21.70
CA ASN A 143 -1.62 12.26 21.01
C ASN A 143 -0.21 12.32 21.63
N ASN A 144 0.21 11.26 22.34
CA ASN A 144 1.56 11.15 22.89
C ASN A 144 2.50 10.43 21.92
N ARG A 145 3.72 10.95 21.76
CA ARG A 145 4.79 10.26 21.02
C ARG A 145 5.56 9.34 21.96
N ARG A 146 5.56 8.04 21.70
CA ARG A 146 6.23 7.02 22.50
C ARG A 146 6.69 5.85 21.63
N TYR A 147 7.51 4.95 22.16
CA TYR A 147 7.86 3.73 21.43
C TYR A 147 6.61 2.88 21.14
N GLY A 148 6.62 2.24 19.98
CA GLY A 148 5.60 1.25 19.60
C GLY A 148 5.70 0.00 20.46
N THR A 149 4.55 -0.66 20.63
CA THR A 149 4.43 -1.94 21.36
C THR A 149 3.77 -2.98 20.48
N LEU A 150 3.81 -4.26 20.88
CA LEU A 150 3.04 -5.31 20.20
C LEU A 150 1.53 -5.00 20.24
N ALA A 151 1.03 -4.37 21.30
CA ALA A 151 -0.36 -3.94 21.38
C ALA A 151 -0.69 -2.88 20.32
N ASP A 152 0.21 -1.92 20.09
CA ASP A 152 0.03 -0.93 19.02
C ASP A 152 0.05 -1.58 17.64
N LEU A 153 0.97 -2.50 17.41
CA LEU A 153 1.04 -3.23 16.14
C LEU A 153 -0.27 -4.00 15.89
N ASN A 154 -0.76 -4.71 16.89
CA ASN A 154 -2.05 -5.40 16.82
C ASN A 154 -3.17 -4.42 16.47
N ASN A 155 -3.23 -3.26 17.11
CA ASN A 155 -4.23 -2.24 16.81
C ASN A 155 -4.13 -1.72 15.37
N PHE A 156 -2.93 -1.47 14.85
CA PHE A 156 -2.77 -1.04 13.46
C PHE A 156 -3.17 -2.13 12.46
N HIS A 157 -2.91 -3.41 12.72
CA HIS A 157 -3.42 -4.50 11.88
C HIS A 157 -4.95 -4.57 11.91
N LYS A 158 -5.59 -4.35 13.07
CA LYS A 158 -7.06 -4.25 13.18
C LYS A 158 -7.59 -3.07 12.37
N LEU A 159 -6.99 -1.89 12.50
CA LEU A 159 -7.36 -0.70 11.72
C LEU A 159 -7.19 -0.94 10.21
N ALA A 160 -6.08 -1.55 9.80
CA ALA A 160 -5.84 -1.89 8.40
C ALA A 160 -6.86 -2.89 7.86
N TYR A 161 -7.25 -3.90 8.66
CA TYR A 161 -8.30 -4.86 8.33
C TYR A 161 -9.65 -4.16 8.11
N MET A 162 -10.06 -3.29 9.03
CA MET A 162 -11.35 -2.60 8.98
C MET A 162 -11.44 -1.52 7.91
N ALA A 163 -10.32 -0.93 7.49
CA ALA A 163 -10.31 0.12 6.48
C ALA A 163 -10.59 -0.47 5.07
N PRO A 164 -11.72 -0.15 4.42
CA PRO A 164 -12.05 -0.71 3.10
C PRO A 164 -11.00 -0.44 2.00
N PRO A 165 -10.38 0.76 1.90
CA PRO A 165 -9.45 1.03 0.80
C PRO A 165 -8.04 0.46 1.02
N LEU A 166 -7.68 0.01 2.23
CA LEU A 166 -6.40 -0.66 2.43
C LEU A 166 -6.52 -2.10 1.97
N HIS A 167 -5.71 -2.49 0.99
CA HIS A 167 -5.77 -3.78 0.32
C HIS A 167 -4.87 -4.82 0.98
N SER A 168 -3.94 -4.39 1.84
CA SER A 168 -3.01 -5.22 2.61
C SER A 168 -2.94 -4.69 4.04
N SER A 169 -2.66 -5.57 5.00
CA SER A 169 -2.34 -5.20 6.38
C SER A 169 -0.89 -4.76 6.58
N SER A 170 -0.03 -4.83 5.55
CA SER A 170 1.44 -4.77 5.74
C SER A 170 1.90 -5.78 6.80
N SER A 171 3.02 -5.52 7.49
CA SER A 171 3.45 -6.31 8.65
C SER A 171 4.12 -5.47 9.72
N ILE A 172 5.12 -4.65 9.42
CA ILE A 172 5.78 -3.81 10.44
C ILE A 172 5.17 -2.40 10.44
N ILE A 173 3.85 -2.23 10.65
CA ILE A 173 3.27 -0.86 10.64
C ILE A 173 3.95 0.02 11.71
N CYS A 174 4.18 -0.55 12.89
CA CYS A 174 5.09 -0.01 13.90
C CYS A 174 5.95 -1.15 14.48
N GLU A 175 7.14 -0.80 14.94
CA GLU A 175 8.06 -1.75 15.56
C GLU A 175 7.60 -2.05 17.00
N PRO A 176 7.40 -3.32 17.39
CA PRO A 176 7.05 -3.69 18.76
C PRO A 176 8.31 -3.67 19.65
N MET A 177 8.64 -2.49 20.16
CA MET A 177 9.89 -2.24 20.89
C MET A 177 9.96 -2.93 22.26
N ASP A 178 8.81 -3.39 22.77
CA ASP A 178 8.64 -4.18 23.99
C ASP A 178 9.00 -5.66 23.82
N ILE A 179 9.21 -6.14 22.59
CA ILE A 179 9.64 -7.50 22.30
C ILE A 179 11.16 -7.53 22.02
N PRO A 180 11.92 -8.56 22.46
CA PRO A 180 13.34 -8.71 22.12
C PRO A 180 13.59 -8.83 20.61
N VAL A 181 14.56 -8.05 20.08
CA VAL A 181 14.86 -7.96 18.62
C VAL A 181 14.96 -9.33 17.92
N PRO A 182 15.64 -10.35 18.46
CA PRO A 182 15.74 -11.64 17.79
C PRO A 182 14.42 -12.39 17.61
N LYS A 183 13.38 -12.03 18.38
CA LYS A 183 12.07 -12.71 18.44
C LYS A 183 10.93 -11.90 17.79
N ARG A 184 11.14 -10.60 17.52
CA ARG A 184 10.10 -9.68 17.04
C ARG A 184 9.36 -10.16 15.80
N HIS A 185 10.09 -10.73 14.84
CA HIS A 185 9.52 -11.16 13.55
C HIS A 185 8.38 -12.16 13.71
N LEU A 186 8.49 -13.08 14.68
CA LEU A 186 7.46 -14.08 14.97
C LEU A 186 6.15 -13.40 15.40
N HIS A 187 6.24 -12.45 16.33
CA HIS A 187 5.07 -11.71 16.84
C HIS A 187 4.46 -10.79 15.78
N ILE A 188 5.31 -10.17 14.95
CA ILE A 188 4.88 -9.33 13.85
C ILE A 188 4.03 -10.13 12.85
N ILE A 189 4.56 -11.25 12.35
CA ILE A 189 3.88 -12.09 11.36
C ILE A 189 2.64 -12.75 11.97
N HIS A 190 2.71 -13.22 13.21
CA HIS A 190 1.54 -13.75 13.92
C HIS A 190 0.44 -12.70 14.04
N SER A 191 0.79 -11.45 14.39
CA SER A 191 -0.16 -10.34 14.47
C SER A 191 -0.84 -10.08 13.12
N ALA A 192 -0.08 -10.03 12.02
CA ALA A 192 -0.61 -9.78 10.68
C ALA A 192 -1.58 -10.89 10.22
N LEU A 193 -1.26 -12.15 10.51
CA LEU A 193 -2.08 -13.31 10.13
C LEU A 193 -3.32 -13.49 11.00
N LYS A 194 -3.23 -13.16 12.29
CA LYS A 194 -4.32 -13.31 13.25
C LYS A 194 -5.35 -12.19 13.11
N TYR A 195 -4.91 -10.94 13.14
CA TYR A 195 -5.82 -9.80 13.26
C TYR A 195 -6.38 -9.30 11.91
N SER A 196 -5.92 -9.88 10.80
CA SER A 196 -6.35 -9.55 9.45
C SER A 196 -6.43 -10.82 8.59
N ASP A 197 -7.25 -10.78 7.55
CA ASP A 197 -7.34 -11.78 6.49
C ASP A 197 -6.91 -11.23 5.11
N LYS A 198 -6.39 -9.99 5.07
CA LYS A 198 -5.75 -9.34 3.91
C LYS A 198 -4.34 -9.88 3.68
N PRO A 199 -3.75 -9.69 2.48
CA PRO A 199 -2.33 -9.94 2.25
C PRO A 199 -1.43 -9.17 3.23
N PHE A 200 -0.28 -9.75 3.54
CA PHE A 200 0.70 -9.22 4.49
C PHE A 200 2.10 -9.16 3.85
N MET A 201 3.11 -8.79 4.64
CA MET A 201 4.48 -8.62 4.15
C MET A 201 5.47 -9.52 4.87
N GLY A 202 6.54 -9.93 4.18
CA GLY A 202 7.58 -10.76 4.78
C GLY A 202 8.67 -9.97 5.49
N ILE A 203 9.33 -10.61 6.45
CA ILE A 203 10.44 -10.03 7.21
C ILE A 203 11.76 -10.24 6.47
N VAL A 204 12.59 -9.21 6.44
CA VAL A 204 13.87 -9.19 5.68
C VAL A 204 15.10 -8.92 6.55
N THR A 205 14.94 -8.91 7.87
CA THR A 205 16.02 -8.50 8.79
C THR A 205 17.07 -9.58 9.03
N SER A 206 16.85 -10.81 8.56
CA SER A 206 17.86 -11.86 8.38
C SER A 206 17.31 -13.00 7.51
N LYS A 207 18.19 -13.90 7.06
CA LYS A 207 17.82 -15.14 6.36
C LYS A 207 16.83 -15.98 7.17
N ASP A 208 17.19 -16.34 8.40
CA ASP A 208 16.37 -17.20 9.27
C ASP A 208 14.97 -16.61 9.53
N ARG A 209 14.86 -15.27 9.62
CA ARG A 209 13.57 -14.60 9.81
C ARG A 209 12.71 -14.64 8.56
N ALA A 210 13.33 -14.60 7.38
CA ALA A 210 12.63 -14.81 6.11
C ALA A 210 12.15 -16.27 5.99
N GLU A 211 12.97 -17.24 6.40
CA GLU A 211 12.60 -18.65 6.43
C GLU A 211 11.47 -18.92 7.44
N ASP A 212 11.56 -18.37 8.65
CA ASP A 212 10.50 -18.45 9.67
C ASP A 212 9.18 -17.83 9.14
N THR A 213 9.25 -16.73 8.37
CA THR A 213 8.09 -16.12 7.72
C THR A 213 7.46 -17.10 6.72
N MET A 214 8.26 -17.76 5.88
CA MET A 214 7.77 -18.76 4.91
C MET A 214 7.14 -19.97 5.59
N GLU A 215 7.69 -20.42 6.71
CA GLU A 215 7.10 -21.49 7.53
C GLU A 215 5.73 -21.09 8.09
N MET A 216 5.60 -19.89 8.65
CA MET A 216 4.32 -19.37 9.14
C MET A 216 3.30 -19.19 8.01
N ALA A 217 3.73 -18.70 6.84
CA ALA A 217 2.87 -18.63 5.66
C ALA A 217 2.42 -20.05 5.22
N GLY A 218 3.33 -21.03 5.25
CA GLY A 218 3.04 -22.42 4.93
C GLY A 218 2.03 -23.08 5.89
N ILE A 219 1.98 -22.68 7.16
CA ILE A 219 0.96 -23.13 8.12
C ILE A 219 -0.43 -22.62 7.74
N VAL A 220 -0.55 -21.37 7.26
CA VAL A 220 -1.84 -20.74 6.94
C VAL A 220 -2.36 -21.14 5.56
N PHE A 221 -1.49 -21.15 4.56
CA PHE A 221 -1.87 -21.34 3.15
C PHE A 221 -1.57 -22.76 2.63
N GLY A 222 -0.79 -23.55 3.37
CA GLY A 222 -0.26 -24.84 2.92
C GLY A 222 1.10 -24.70 2.23
N LYS A 223 2.07 -25.53 2.64
CA LYS A 223 3.47 -25.48 2.17
C LYS A 223 3.63 -25.62 0.65
N GLU A 224 2.86 -26.51 0.04
CA GLU A 224 2.88 -26.69 -1.42
C GLU A 224 2.33 -25.48 -2.16
N PHE A 225 1.32 -24.80 -1.60
CA PHE A 225 0.72 -23.63 -2.22
C PHE A 225 1.69 -22.44 -2.21
N VAL A 226 2.29 -22.13 -1.05
CA VAL A 226 3.18 -20.96 -0.89
C VAL A 226 4.48 -21.05 -1.67
N LYS A 227 4.88 -22.24 -2.11
CA LYS A 227 6.11 -22.43 -2.90
C LYS A 227 6.03 -21.76 -4.27
N ASP A 228 4.84 -21.74 -4.87
CA ASP A 228 4.63 -21.32 -6.25
C ASP A 228 3.57 -20.20 -6.38
N ASN A 229 2.84 -19.87 -5.32
CA ASN A 229 1.82 -18.82 -5.33
C ASN A 229 2.22 -17.66 -4.39
N PRO A 230 2.26 -16.40 -4.88
CA PRO A 230 2.49 -15.23 -4.03
C PRO A 230 1.41 -15.07 -2.96
N VAL A 231 1.79 -15.17 -1.69
CA VAL A 231 0.91 -14.94 -0.53
C VAL A 231 1.36 -13.74 0.33
N LEU A 232 2.59 -13.27 0.09
CA LEU A 232 3.18 -12.12 0.76
C LEU A 232 4.06 -11.33 -0.21
N VAL A 233 4.40 -10.11 0.18
CA VAL A 233 5.41 -9.27 -0.49
C VAL A 233 6.47 -8.86 0.53
N SER A 234 7.75 -8.91 0.16
CA SER A 234 8.84 -8.45 1.03
C SER A 234 9.51 -7.21 0.44
N ILE A 235 10.16 -6.37 1.26
CA ILE A 235 10.98 -5.26 0.77
C ILE A 235 12.45 -5.58 0.95
N THR A 236 13.25 -5.41 -0.08
CA THR A 236 14.71 -5.43 0.02
C THR A 236 15.24 -4.12 -0.49
N ASN A 237 16.01 -3.43 0.37
CA ASN A 237 16.54 -2.12 0.05
C ASN A 237 17.95 -2.21 -0.52
N CYS A 238 18.18 -1.52 -1.64
CA CYS A 238 19.53 -1.14 -2.01
C CYS A 238 19.97 -0.02 -1.06
N ASN A 239 21.12 -0.20 -0.43
CA ASN A 239 21.80 0.79 0.37
C ASN A 239 22.51 1.77 -0.58
N SER A 240 21.77 2.77 -1.06
CA SER A 240 22.28 3.74 -2.01
C SER A 240 23.47 4.52 -1.39
N PRO A 241 24.55 4.78 -2.15
CA PRO A 241 24.70 4.52 -3.58
C PRO A 241 25.23 3.11 -3.93
N LEU A 242 24.51 2.40 -4.79
CA LEU A 242 24.97 1.21 -5.53
C LEU A 242 25.48 0.04 -4.65
N VAL A 243 24.81 -0.25 -3.52
CA VAL A 243 25.17 -1.40 -2.66
C VAL A 243 23.95 -2.25 -2.29
N TRP A 244 24.01 -3.54 -2.61
CA TRP A 244 23.15 -4.57 -2.03
C TRP A 244 23.91 -5.33 -0.93
N ASP A 245 23.55 -5.09 0.33
CA ASP A 245 24.18 -5.72 1.50
C ASP A 245 23.68 -7.16 1.75
N ALA A 246 24.52 -7.98 2.38
CA ALA A 246 24.30 -9.40 2.66
C ALA A 246 22.90 -9.70 3.23
N THR A 247 22.47 -8.96 4.25
CA THR A 247 21.17 -9.18 4.91
C THR A 247 19.99 -9.08 3.94
N MET A 248 20.03 -8.11 3.03
CA MET A 248 18.98 -7.93 2.02
C MET A 248 19.07 -9.03 0.96
N LEU A 249 20.28 -9.37 0.50
CA LEU A 249 20.51 -10.43 -0.48
C LEU A 249 20.07 -11.80 0.02
N ASP A 250 20.32 -12.11 1.29
CA ASP A 250 19.87 -13.35 1.92
C ASP A 250 18.35 -13.48 1.95
N ALA A 251 17.64 -12.45 2.41
CA ALA A 251 16.18 -12.43 2.37
C ALA A 251 15.67 -12.50 0.91
N MET A 252 16.32 -11.78 -0.01
CA MET A 252 15.99 -11.80 -1.44
C MET A 252 16.07 -13.22 -2.01
N LYS A 253 17.14 -13.96 -1.71
CA LYS A 253 17.32 -15.36 -2.12
C LYS A 253 16.21 -16.26 -1.54
N VAL A 254 15.85 -16.11 -0.27
CA VAL A 254 14.79 -16.92 0.37
C VAL A 254 13.44 -16.71 -0.32
N TYR A 255 13.01 -15.46 -0.48
CA TYR A 255 11.69 -15.15 -1.05
C TYR A 255 11.61 -15.46 -2.55
N ALA A 256 12.65 -15.11 -3.32
CA ALA A 256 12.70 -15.40 -4.75
C ALA A 256 12.61 -16.92 -5.01
N ARG A 257 13.31 -17.76 -4.22
CA ARG A 257 13.21 -19.23 -4.32
C ARG A 257 11.78 -19.75 -4.12
N HIS A 258 10.97 -19.07 -3.32
CA HIS A 258 9.57 -19.44 -3.02
C HIS A 258 8.53 -18.66 -3.83
N ASN A 259 8.91 -18.06 -4.96
CA ASN A 259 8.02 -17.28 -5.83
C ASN A 259 7.35 -16.08 -5.14
N GLN A 260 7.89 -15.62 -3.99
CA GLN A 260 7.31 -14.50 -3.27
C GLN A 260 7.88 -13.19 -3.81
N PRO A 261 7.03 -12.25 -4.26
CA PRO A 261 7.50 -10.99 -4.81
C PRO A 261 8.31 -10.17 -3.81
N LEU A 262 9.41 -9.63 -4.30
CA LEU A 262 10.20 -8.64 -3.60
C LEU A 262 9.92 -7.26 -4.20
N ILE A 263 9.91 -6.25 -3.35
CA ILE A 263 10.04 -4.87 -3.73
C ILE A 263 11.53 -4.56 -3.73
N LEU A 264 12.10 -4.40 -4.93
CA LEU A 264 13.51 -4.05 -5.13
C LEU A 264 13.61 -2.53 -5.08
N ALA A 265 13.70 -1.97 -3.87
CA ALA A 265 13.55 -0.54 -3.63
C ALA A 265 14.82 0.08 -3.08
N PRO A 266 15.61 0.76 -3.91
CA PRO A 266 16.68 1.59 -3.40
C PRO A 266 16.17 2.68 -2.46
N PHE A 267 16.96 2.97 -1.43
CA PHE A 267 16.64 3.97 -0.43
C PHE A 267 17.60 5.16 -0.59
N ALA A 268 17.11 6.22 -1.23
CA ALA A 268 17.92 7.37 -1.57
C ALA A 268 17.42 8.68 -0.97
N LEU A 269 18.37 9.47 -0.48
CA LEU A 269 18.20 10.84 -0.06
C LEU A 269 18.90 11.73 -1.11
N CYS A 270 18.11 12.42 -1.93
CA CYS A 270 18.61 13.25 -3.01
C CYS A 270 19.42 14.42 -2.47
N GLY A 271 20.70 14.49 -2.87
CA GLY A 271 21.69 15.41 -2.32
C GLY A 271 22.56 14.84 -1.19
N ALA A 272 22.35 13.58 -0.79
CA ALA A 272 23.19 12.89 0.19
C ALA A 272 23.70 11.53 -0.33
N SER A 273 22.80 10.58 -0.62
CA SER A 273 23.17 9.25 -1.16
C SER A 273 23.02 9.15 -2.69
N THR A 274 22.54 10.22 -3.32
CA THR A 274 22.61 10.46 -4.76
C THR A 274 23.07 11.90 -5.00
N SER A 275 23.38 12.24 -6.25
CA SER A 275 23.63 13.63 -6.64
C SER A 275 22.48 14.57 -6.24
N ALA A 276 22.77 15.85 -6.04
CA ALA A 276 21.79 16.92 -5.78
C ALA A 276 21.06 17.34 -7.07
N SER A 277 20.59 16.37 -7.84
CA SER A 277 19.84 16.53 -9.09
C SER A 277 18.74 15.49 -9.12
N ALA A 278 17.49 15.92 -9.25
CA ALA A 278 16.35 14.99 -9.30
C ALA A 278 16.48 13.97 -10.44
N VAL A 279 16.91 14.41 -11.62
CA VAL A 279 17.07 13.54 -12.80
C VAL A 279 18.27 12.60 -12.63
N GLY A 280 19.40 13.11 -12.11
CA GLY A 280 20.58 12.29 -11.83
C GLY A 280 20.33 11.24 -10.75
N ALA A 281 19.58 11.60 -9.71
CA ALA A 281 19.13 10.68 -8.66
C ALA A 281 18.24 9.56 -9.23
N VAL A 282 17.30 9.90 -10.12
CA VAL A 282 16.45 8.90 -10.80
C VAL A 282 17.28 7.91 -11.61
N ALA A 283 18.29 8.36 -12.38
CA ALA A 283 19.13 7.45 -13.15
C ALA A 283 19.89 6.45 -12.24
N GLN A 284 20.46 6.92 -11.14
CA GLN A 284 21.14 6.06 -10.17
C GLN A 284 20.18 5.07 -9.50
N VAL A 285 19.03 5.55 -9.01
CA VAL A 285 18.05 4.69 -8.34
C VAL A 285 17.42 3.68 -9.30
N ASN A 286 17.19 4.06 -10.55
CA ASN A 286 16.74 3.12 -11.58
C ASN A 286 17.78 2.01 -11.81
N ALA A 287 19.06 2.36 -11.95
CA ALA A 287 20.15 1.39 -12.05
C ALA A 287 20.18 0.42 -10.86
N GLU A 288 20.11 0.93 -9.63
CA GLU A 288 20.10 0.15 -8.41
C GLU A 288 18.91 -0.83 -8.34
N ALA A 289 17.71 -0.35 -8.70
CA ALA A 289 16.48 -1.16 -8.73
C ALA A 289 16.55 -2.25 -9.81
N LEU A 290 16.99 -1.93 -11.03
CA LEU A 290 17.14 -2.90 -12.11
C LEU A 290 18.16 -4.00 -11.78
N ALA A 291 19.27 -3.65 -11.12
CA ALA A 291 20.26 -4.64 -10.68
C ALA A 291 19.66 -5.63 -9.66
N GLY A 292 18.87 -5.13 -8.70
CA GLY A 292 18.14 -5.98 -7.76
C GLY A 292 17.12 -6.88 -8.46
N VAL A 293 16.33 -6.31 -9.39
CA VAL A 293 15.34 -7.07 -10.18
C VAL A 293 16.03 -8.18 -10.96
N ALA A 294 17.08 -7.86 -11.70
CA ALA A 294 17.83 -8.84 -12.49
C ALA A 294 18.42 -9.96 -11.62
N PHE A 295 18.95 -9.64 -10.43
CA PHE A 295 19.47 -10.64 -9.51
C PHE A 295 18.40 -11.66 -9.08
N THR A 296 17.18 -11.21 -8.77
CA THR A 296 16.10 -12.15 -8.42
C THR A 296 15.81 -13.15 -9.53
N GLN A 297 15.96 -12.75 -10.80
CA GLN A 297 15.70 -13.60 -11.96
C GLN A 297 16.83 -14.61 -12.21
N LEU A 298 18.02 -14.38 -11.66
CA LEU A 298 19.07 -15.39 -11.58
C LEU A 298 18.81 -16.41 -10.48
N VAL A 299 18.15 -16.00 -9.39
CA VAL A 299 17.75 -16.91 -8.31
C VAL A 299 16.58 -17.79 -8.71
N ARG A 300 15.53 -17.19 -9.31
CA ARG A 300 14.37 -17.88 -9.84
C ARG A 300 13.81 -17.13 -11.05
N PRO A 301 14.09 -17.61 -12.27
CA PRO A 301 13.48 -17.08 -13.49
C PRO A 301 11.96 -17.08 -13.42
N ASP A 302 11.34 -16.10 -14.07
CA ASP A 302 9.88 -15.91 -14.19
C ASP A 302 9.15 -15.65 -12.87
N SER A 303 9.91 -15.44 -11.77
CA SER A 303 9.31 -15.09 -10.48
C SER A 303 8.80 -13.64 -10.50
N PRO A 304 7.62 -13.36 -9.91
CA PRO A 304 7.05 -12.02 -9.88
C PRO A 304 7.89 -11.10 -8.99
N GLN A 305 8.14 -9.88 -9.45
CA GLN A 305 8.89 -8.87 -8.71
C GLN A 305 8.25 -7.50 -8.87
N ILE A 306 8.51 -6.61 -7.91
CA ILE A 306 8.04 -5.23 -7.94
C ILE A 306 9.26 -4.31 -8.04
N TYR A 307 9.33 -3.60 -9.16
CA TYR A 307 10.26 -2.49 -9.33
C TYR A 307 9.90 -1.40 -8.33
N GLY A 308 10.86 -0.91 -7.54
CA GLY A 308 10.56 0.01 -6.46
C GLY A 308 11.59 1.09 -6.25
N GLN A 309 11.19 2.08 -5.47
CA GLN A 309 12.07 3.11 -4.94
C GLN A 309 11.51 3.70 -3.66
N PHE A 310 12.42 4.20 -2.85
CA PHE A 310 12.14 5.24 -1.88
C PHE A 310 13.12 6.39 -2.14
N MET A 311 12.61 7.53 -2.56
CA MET A 311 13.40 8.73 -2.81
C MET A 311 12.73 9.93 -2.17
N VAL A 312 13.52 10.70 -1.44
CA VAL A 312 13.13 11.99 -0.86
C VAL A 312 14.25 12.99 -1.07
N THR A 313 13.93 14.29 -0.98
CA THR A 313 14.95 15.34 -0.91
C THR A 313 15.40 15.57 0.53
N VAL A 314 16.56 16.20 0.70
CA VAL A 314 17.06 16.64 2.01
C VAL A 314 16.95 18.15 2.15
N ASP A 315 16.66 18.62 3.35
CA ASP A 315 16.77 20.04 3.69
C ASP A 315 18.25 20.42 3.73
N MET A 316 18.69 21.25 2.78
CA MET A 316 20.10 21.64 2.67
C MET A 316 20.62 22.47 3.86
N LYS A 317 19.75 22.97 4.74
CA LYS A 317 20.13 23.65 5.98
C LYS A 317 20.34 22.68 7.14
N THR A 318 19.52 21.63 7.23
CA THR A 318 19.45 20.75 8.42
C THR A 318 19.92 19.32 8.15
N GLY A 319 20.01 18.92 6.89
CA GLY A 319 20.24 17.54 6.44
C GLY A 319 19.04 16.61 6.64
N ALA A 320 17.91 17.12 7.14
CA ALA A 320 16.75 16.30 7.45
C ALA A 320 16.02 15.81 6.18
N PRO A 321 15.48 14.58 6.14
CA PRO A 321 14.63 14.13 5.06
C PRO A 321 13.35 14.98 4.96
N MET A 322 13.01 15.41 3.76
CA MET A 322 11.79 16.17 3.48
C MET A 322 10.75 15.29 2.80
N GLY A 323 9.53 15.26 3.34
CA GLY A 323 8.38 14.64 2.70
C GLY A 323 7.59 15.63 1.85
N GLY A 324 6.88 15.13 0.84
CA GLY A 324 5.88 15.94 0.13
C GLY A 324 6.39 17.03 -0.79
N THR A 325 7.68 17.01 -1.15
CA THR A 325 8.30 18.06 -1.98
C THR A 325 7.94 17.92 -3.46
N PRO A 326 7.91 19.02 -4.23
CA PRO A 326 7.69 18.97 -5.67
C PRO A 326 8.69 18.07 -6.41
N GLU A 327 9.95 18.08 -6.01
CA GLU A 327 11.00 17.25 -6.61
C GLU A 327 10.74 15.76 -6.36
N ALA A 328 10.28 15.38 -5.17
CA ALA A 328 9.88 14.01 -4.89
C ALA A 328 8.72 13.56 -5.81
N ALA A 329 7.72 14.42 -6.02
CA ALA A 329 6.64 14.16 -6.96
C ALA A 329 7.14 14.02 -8.41
N GLN A 330 8.02 14.91 -8.87
CA GLN A 330 8.63 14.83 -10.21
C GLN A 330 9.41 13.53 -10.40
N MET A 331 10.24 13.13 -9.42
CA MET A 331 10.96 11.87 -9.45
C MET A 331 10.02 10.66 -9.52
N MET A 332 8.86 10.71 -8.83
CA MET A 332 7.84 9.65 -8.92
C MET A 332 7.25 9.54 -10.33
N TYR A 333 6.99 10.67 -11.02
CA TYR A 333 6.52 10.63 -12.42
C TYR A 333 7.54 9.99 -13.36
N LEU A 334 8.83 10.33 -13.20
CA LEU A 334 9.92 9.74 -14.00
C LEU A 334 10.05 8.24 -13.74
N MET A 335 10.02 7.82 -12.47
CA MET A 335 10.08 6.40 -12.10
C MET A 335 8.88 5.61 -12.61
N GLY A 336 7.67 6.19 -12.58
CA GLY A 336 6.49 5.55 -13.15
C GLY A 336 6.59 5.39 -14.68
N ALA A 337 7.16 6.37 -15.38
CA ALA A 337 7.41 6.26 -16.82
C ALA A 337 8.42 5.15 -17.15
N LEU A 338 9.51 5.05 -16.37
CA LEU A 338 10.50 3.97 -16.50
C LEU A 338 9.89 2.59 -16.19
N ALA A 339 9.09 2.48 -15.13
CA ALA A 339 8.44 1.21 -14.79
C ALA A 339 7.53 0.70 -15.93
N ARG A 340 6.76 1.61 -16.55
CA ARG A 340 5.94 1.28 -17.73
C ARG A 340 6.79 0.87 -18.93
N LYS A 341 7.94 1.54 -19.16
CA LYS A 341 8.90 1.15 -20.21
C LYS A 341 9.39 -0.28 -20.04
N TYR A 342 9.65 -0.72 -18.80
CA TYR A 342 10.08 -2.08 -18.50
C TYR A 342 8.92 -3.08 -18.36
N ARG A 343 7.67 -2.61 -18.36
CA ARG A 343 6.45 -3.39 -18.07
C ARG A 343 6.52 -4.12 -16.73
N LEU A 344 7.12 -3.49 -15.72
CA LEU A 344 7.23 -4.03 -14.38
C LEU A 344 6.13 -3.46 -13.48
N PRO A 345 5.52 -4.27 -12.59
CA PRO A 345 4.75 -3.73 -11.49
C PRO A 345 5.60 -2.76 -10.67
N TRP A 346 5.04 -1.60 -10.33
CA TRP A 346 5.78 -0.52 -9.69
C TRP A 346 5.28 -0.20 -8.29
N ARG A 347 6.22 -0.11 -7.34
CA ARG A 347 6.01 0.41 -6.00
C ARG A 347 6.51 1.84 -5.87
N THR A 348 5.67 2.68 -5.28
CA THR A 348 6.08 4.00 -4.75
C THR A 348 5.39 4.28 -3.41
N SER A 349 5.70 5.42 -2.80
CA SER A 349 5.03 5.90 -1.58
C SER A 349 3.83 6.79 -1.92
N GLY A 350 2.77 6.71 -1.13
CA GLY A 350 1.60 7.59 -1.18
C GLY A 350 1.76 8.77 -0.23
N PHE A 351 1.34 8.61 1.03
CA PHE A 351 1.24 9.70 2.01
C PHE A 351 2.48 9.85 2.90
N HIS A 352 3.69 9.76 2.35
CA HIS A 352 4.87 10.04 3.17
C HIS A 352 4.97 11.55 3.46
N VAL A 353 5.30 11.90 4.70
CA VAL A 353 5.35 13.29 5.18
C VAL A 353 6.50 13.50 6.16
N GLY A 354 7.00 14.74 6.23
CA GLY A 354 7.97 15.20 7.22
C GLY A 354 7.32 15.85 8.45
N SER A 355 6.02 16.15 8.42
CA SER A 355 5.31 16.73 9.58
C SER A 355 5.33 15.79 10.79
N LYS A 356 5.40 16.40 11.99
CA LYS A 356 5.43 15.68 13.29
C LYS A 356 4.02 15.39 13.82
N LEU A 357 3.01 16.03 13.24
CA LEU A 357 1.61 16.02 13.67
C LEU A 357 0.69 15.76 12.48
N ASN A 358 -0.57 15.38 12.75
CA ASN A 358 -1.61 15.33 11.72
C ASN A 358 -2.19 16.74 11.51
N ASP A 359 -1.41 17.61 10.88
CA ASP A 359 -1.72 19.01 10.68
C ASP A 359 -1.83 19.39 9.19
N ALA A 360 -1.93 20.68 8.89
CA ALA A 360 -1.99 21.17 7.52
C ALA A 360 -0.76 20.76 6.69
N GLN A 361 0.44 20.77 7.28
CA GLN A 361 1.67 20.32 6.61
C GLN A 361 1.54 18.85 6.19
N ALA A 362 1.11 17.97 7.11
CA ALA A 362 0.89 16.57 6.79
C ALA A 362 -0.14 16.39 5.66
N GLY A 363 -1.20 17.20 5.65
CA GLY A 363 -2.21 17.20 4.58
C GLY A 363 -1.64 17.58 3.21
N TYR A 364 -0.90 18.70 3.12
CA TYR A 364 -0.33 19.17 1.85
C TYR A 364 0.71 18.20 1.29
N GLU A 365 1.62 17.74 2.14
CA GLU A 365 2.67 16.80 1.75
C GLU A 365 2.09 15.45 1.28
N SER A 366 1.09 14.92 2.01
CA SER A 366 0.40 13.67 1.63
C SER A 366 -0.28 13.80 0.27
N ASN A 367 -1.05 14.87 0.07
CA ASN A 367 -1.84 15.05 -1.15
C ASN A 367 -0.97 15.24 -2.41
N MET A 368 0.16 15.95 -2.29
CA MET A 368 1.11 16.15 -3.40
C MET A 368 1.61 14.82 -3.95
N LEU A 369 2.02 13.92 -3.07
CA LEU A 369 2.62 12.66 -3.47
C LEU A 369 1.62 11.61 -3.88
N MET A 370 0.43 11.58 -3.27
CA MET A 370 -0.62 10.67 -3.73
C MET A 370 -1.10 11.03 -5.14
N HIS A 371 -1.22 12.32 -5.48
CA HIS A 371 -1.43 12.75 -6.87
C HIS A 371 -0.36 12.15 -7.78
N ALA A 372 0.92 12.32 -7.43
CA ALA A 372 2.02 11.80 -8.22
C ALA A 372 1.97 10.28 -8.34
N ALA A 373 1.69 9.53 -7.26
CA ALA A 373 1.62 8.07 -7.28
C ALA A 373 0.53 7.57 -8.22
N ILE A 374 -0.69 8.12 -8.09
CA ILE A 374 -1.85 7.71 -8.87
C ILE A 374 -1.68 8.11 -10.35
N LEU A 375 -1.30 9.36 -10.61
CA LEU A 375 -1.16 9.87 -11.98
C LEU A 375 0.09 9.32 -12.68
N ALA A 376 1.12 8.89 -11.95
CA ALA A 376 2.24 8.14 -12.53
C ALA A 376 1.94 6.65 -12.75
N GLY A 377 0.76 6.17 -12.35
CA GLY A 377 0.30 4.80 -12.60
C GLY A 377 0.89 3.75 -11.66
N ALA A 378 1.15 4.09 -10.40
CA ALA A 378 1.68 3.15 -9.40
C ALA A 378 0.78 1.94 -9.14
N ASN A 379 1.38 0.76 -9.00
CA ASN A 379 0.66 -0.49 -8.77
C ASN A 379 0.60 -0.87 -7.28
N TYR A 380 1.69 -0.67 -6.56
CA TYR A 380 1.82 -0.95 -5.13
C TYR A 380 2.08 0.37 -4.39
N ILE A 381 1.02 1.04 -3.95
CA ILE A 381 1.12 2.36 -3.30
C ILE A 381 1.25 2.15 -1.81
N TRP A 382 2.50 2.17 -1.36
CA TRP A 382 2.85 1.92 0.02
C TRP A 382 2.86 3.20 0.85
N HIS A 383 2.91 3.10 2.17
CA HIS A 383 2.83 4.25 3.09
C HIS A 383 1.56 5.09 2.83
N SER A 384 0.46 4.41 2.52
CA SER A 384 -0.83 5.02 2.22
C SER A 384 -1.66 5.35 3.46
N ALA A 385 -1.18 4.99 4.66
CA ALA A 385 -1.84 5.37 5.92
C ALA A 385 -0.87 5.40 7.10
N GLY A 386 -0.96 6.45 7.91
CA GLY A 386 -0.38 6.52 9.26
C GLY A 386 1.02 7.14 9.36
N TRP A 387 1.69 7.38 8.24
CA TRP A 387 3.06 7.93 8.23
C TRP A 387 3.12 9.34 8.80
N LEU A 388 4.05 9.56 9.74
CA LEU A 388 4.46 10.85 10.27
C LEU A 388 5.98 10.89 10.49
N GLU A 389 6.52 12.09 10.65
CA GLU A 389 7.88 12.35 11.13
C GLU A 389 8.94 11.65 10.26
N ALA A 390 8.83 11.79 8.95
CA ALA A 390 9.74 11.17 7.97
C ALA A 390 9.90 9.64 8.18
N GLY A 391 8.84 8.98 8.64
CA GLY A 391 8.77 7.53 8.82
C GLY A 391 9.12 7.04 10.22
N LEU A 392 9.50 7.96 11.12
CA LEU A 392 9.82 7.60 12.50
C LEU A 392 8.58 7.29 13.34
N THR A 393 7.40 7.80 12.95
CA THR A 393 6.19 7.71 13.77
C THR A 393 5.00 7.22 12.95
N CYS A 394 4.28 6.20 13.46
CA CYS A 394 2.93 5.87 12.99
C CYS A 394 1.88 6.55 13.87
N GLY A 395 1.04 7.42 13.32
CA GLY A 395 -0.01 8.12 14.07
C GLY A 395 -1.38 7.48 13.94
N TYR A 396 -2.07 7.21 15.05
CA TYR A 396 -3.44 6.64 15.00
C TYR A 396 -4.44 7.59 14.32
N SER A 397 -4.36 8.88 14.66
CA SER A 397 -5.13 9.95 14.02
C SER A 397 -4.88 9.99 12.51
N LYS A 398 -3.60 10.08 12.13
CA LYS A 398 -3.14 10.13 10.73
C LYS A 398 -3.58 8.89 9.96
N PHE A 399 -3.51 7.71 10.57
CA PHE A 399 -3.95 6.46 9.97
C PHE A 399 -5.44 6.50 9.61
N ALA A 400 -6.30 6.93 10.54
CA ALA A 400 -7.72 7.05 10.29
C ALA A 400 -8.01 8.08 9.19
N THR A 401 -7.46 9.29 9.29
CA THR A 401 -7.70 10.36 8.31
C THR A 401 -7.21 9.99 6.92
N ASP A 402 -6.05 9.34 6.83
CA ASP A 402 -5.50 8.83 5.57
C ASP A 402 -6.44 7.77 4.95
N CYS A 403 -6.97 6.84 5.75
CA CYS A 403 -7.89 5.83 5.24
C CYS A 403 -9.15 6.46 4.60
N GLU A 404 -9.67 7.56 5.16
CA GLU A 404 -10.76 8.29 4.53
C GLU A 404 -10.34 8.97 3.21
N GLN A 405 -9.14 9.57 3.17
CA GLN A 405 -8.60 10.10 1.92
C GLN A 405 -8.46 9.02 0.85
N LEU A 406 -8.03 7.81 1.23
CA LEU A 406 -7.90 6.69 0.29
C LEU A 406 -9.23 6.27 -0.34
N VAL A 407 -10.37 6.45 0.34
CA VAL A 407 -11.69 6.26 -0.27
C VAL A 407 -11.91 7.27 -1.39
N GLY A 408 -11.57 8.55 -1.14
CA GLY A 408 -11.61 9.60 -2.15
C GLY A 408 -10.70 9.29 -3.34
N TRP A 409 -9.47 8.83 -3.07
CA TRP A 409 -8.50 8.45 -4.10
C TRP A 409 -8.92 7.23 -4.92
N TYR A 410 -9.53 6.23 -4.28
CA TYR A 410 -10.10 5.08 -4.96
C TYR A 410 -11.19 5.53 -5.94
N LYS A 411 -12.09 6.42 -5.52
CA LYS A 411 -13.14 6.99 -6.40
C LYS A 411 -12.55 7.84 -7.51
N TYR A 412 -11.58 8.70 -7.20
CA TYR A 412 -10.90 9.55 -8.19
C TYR A 412 -10.23 8.73 -9.29
N ALA A 413 -9.44 7.73 -8.92
CA ALA A 413 -8.75 6.85 -9.86
C ALA A 413 -9.71 5.94 -10.65
N GLY A 414 -10.89 5.67 -10.11
CA GLY A 414 -11.99 4.97 -10.79
C GLY A 414 -12.62 5.75 -11.95
N GLY A 415 -12.27 7.03 -12.13
CA GLY A 415 -12.73 7.86 -13.23
C GLY A 415 -14.21 8.27 -13.14
N LEU A 416 -14.70 8.93 -14.20
CA LEU A 416 -16.09 9.35 -14.31
C LEU A 416 -16.94 8.23 -14.94
N SER A 417 -18.12 7.98 -14.37
CA SER A 417 -19.14 7.15 -15.02
C SER A 417 -20.02 8.00 -15.93
N PHE A 418 -20.40 7.44 -17.07
CA PHE A 418 -21.39 8.01 -18.00
C PHE A 418 -22.66 7.15 -18.05
N ASP A 419 -22.80 6.17 -17.15
CA ASP A 419 -23.84 5.14 -17.21
C ASP A 419 -25.25 5.72 -17.06
N ASP A 420 -25.40 6.78 -16.25
CA ASP A 420 -26.67 7.46 -15.96
C ASP A 420 -26.76 8.86 -16.60
N PHE A 421 -25.89 9.17 -17.55
CA PHE A 421 -25.76 10.53 -18.09
C PHE A 421 -27.06 11.03 -18.75
N LYS A 422 -27.81 10.15 -19.42
CA LYS A 422 -29.08 10.54 -20.08
C LYS A 422 -30.18 10.82 -19.07
N GLU A 423 -30.24 10.04 -18.00
CA GLU A 423 -31.15 10.16 -16.87
C GLU A 423 -30.86 11.44 -16.08
N ALA A 424 -29.58 11.73 -15.82
CA ALA A 424 -29.15 12.99 -15.22
C ALA A 424 -29.55 14.20 -16.09
N LEU A 425 -29.38 14.12 -17.41
CA LEU A 425 -29.84 15.16 -18.34
C LEU A 425 -31.37 15.27 -18.39
N ALA A 426 -32.12 14.18 -18.16
CA ALA A 426 -33.57 14.22 -18.06
C ALA A 426 -34.02 14.97 -16.78
N ALA A 427 -33.36 14.73 -15.65
CA ALA A 427 -33.61 15.47 -14.41
C ALA A 427 -33.39 16.99 -14.59
N ILE A 428 -32.39 17.41 -15.37
CA ILE A 428 -32.18 18.84 -15.69
C ILE A 428 -33.38 19.44 -16.42
N ARG A 429 -33.96 18.70 -17.37
CA ARG A 429 -35.16 19.14 -18.11
C ARG A 429 -36.41 19.14 -17.25
N GLU A 430 -36.54 18.19 -16.32
CA GLU A 430 -37.63 18.11 -15.34
C GLU A 430 -37.62 19.32 -14.39
N VAL A 431 -36.44 19.69 -13.87
CA VAL A 431 -36.29 20.76 -12.87
C VAL A 431 -36.42 22.16 -13.50
N GLY A 432 -35.81 22.38 -14.65
CA GLY A 432 -35.80 23.69 -15.32
C GLY A 432 -35.01 24.79 -14.59
N PRO A 433 -34.95 26.01 -15.16
CA PRO A 433 -34.24 27.13 -14.54
C PRO A 433 -34.80 27.50 -13.16
N ALA A 434 -33.92 27.83 -12.22
CA ALA A 434 -34.23 28.22 -10.83
C ALA A 434 -34.88 27.13 -9.94
N GLY A 435 -34.99 25.89 -10.41
CA GLY A 435 -35.41 24.75 -9.58
C GLY A 435 -34.26 24.12 -8.77
N HIS A 436 -34.56 23.01 -8.08
CA HIS A 436 -33.57 22.23 -7.32
C HIS A 436 -33.70 20.72 -7.56
N PHE A 437 -32.61 19.97 -7.38
CA PHE A 437 -32.54 18.54 -7.73
C PHE A 437 -32.88 17.58 -6.59
N LEU A 438 -32.90 18.05 -5.33
CA LEU A 438 -33.04 17.21 -4.13
C LEU A 438 -34.25 16.25 -4.13
N GLY A 439 -35.35 16.62 -4.80
CA GLY A 439 -36.56 15.81 -4.87
C GLY A 439 -36.71 14.98 -6.15
N THR A 440 -35.77 15.08 -7.10
CA THR A 440 -35.84 14.35 -8.37
C THR A 440 -35.65 12.85 -8.15
N GLN A 441 -36.29 12.03 -8.99
CA GLN A 441 -36.16 10.58 -8.91
C GLN A 441 -34.70 10.14 -9.10
N HIS A 442 -33.97 10.79 -10.02
CA HIS A 442 -32.54 10.57 -10.23
C HIS A 442 -31.73 10.78 -8.93
N THR A 443 -31.93 11.91 -8.24
CA THR A 443 -31.22 12.14 -6.96
C THR A 443 -31.58 11.09 -5.91
N LEU A 444 -32.86 10.72 -5.78
CA LEU A 444 -33.30 9.70 -4.82
C LEU A 444 -32.75 8.31 -5.12
N ASP A 445 -32.52 7.98 -6.39
CA ASP A 445 -31.95 6.69 -6.80
C ASP A 445 -30.44 6.63 -6.62
N HIS A 446 -29.75 7.78 -6.66
CA HIS A 446 -28.29 7.86 -6.66
C HIS A 446 -27.65 8.49 -5.41
N PHE A 447 -28.41 9.06 -4.47
CA PHE A 447 -27.84 9.89 -3.38
C PHE A 447 -26.75 9.20 -2.55
N GLU A 448 -26.86 7.88 -2.33
CA GLU A 448 -25.89 7.10 -1.56
C GLU A 448 -24.58 6.83 -2.32
N SER A 449 -24.60 6.84 -3.65
CA SER A 449 -23.45 6.49 -4.50
C SER A 449 -22.88 7.67 -5.32
N ALA A 450 -23.66 8.76 -5.45
CA ALA A 450 -23.35 9.88 -6.33
C ALA A 450 -22.00 10.53 -6.02
N PHE A 451 -21.76 10.87 -4.75
CA PHE A 451 -20.56 11.60 -4.32
C PHE A 451 -19.77 10.86 -3.27
N PHE A 452 -18.52 11.27 -3.06
CA PHE A 452 -17.76 10.85 -1.89
C PHE A 452 -18.39 11.51 -0.66
N MET A 453 -18.79 10.71 0.32
CA MET A 453 -19.37 11.17 1.59
C MET A 453 -18.37 10.90 2.71
N PRO A 454 -17.47 11.86 3.02
CA PRO A 454 -16.53 11.70 4.12
C PRO A 454 -17.26 11.65 5.46
N SER A 455 -16.70 10.89 6.38
CA SER A 455 -17.17 10.72 7.75
C SER A 455 -16.43 11.60 8.77
N MET A 456 -15.24 12.11 8.45
CA MET A 456 -14.43 12.95 9.33
C MET A 456 -14.16 14.35 8.78
N MET A 457 -14.25 14.59 7.47
CA MET A 457 -14.26 15.97 6.97
C MET A 457 -15.55 16.68 7.40
N ASP A 458 -15.43 17.91 7.91
CA ASP A 458 -16.54 18.69 8.43
C ASP A 458 -16.94 19.76 7.41
N PHE A 459 -18.19 19.71 6.96
CA PHE A 459 -18.81 20.66 6.03
C PHE A 459 -20.00 21.40 6.67
N ASN A 460 -20.18 21.26 7.98
CA ASN A 460 -21.24 21.94 8.71
C ASN A 460 -20.96 23.45 8.79
N SER A 461 -21.98 24.22 9.18
CA SER A 461 -21.78 25.64 9.44
C SER A 461 -20.82 25.86 10.62
N PHE A 462 -20.20 27.04 10.68
CA PHE A 462 -19.33 27.40 11.79
C PHE A 462 -20.04 27.29 13.15
N GLU A 463 -21.30 27.71 13.23
CA GLU A 463 -22.09 27.68 14.46
C GLU A 463 -22.28 26.25 14.95
N GLN A 464 -22.57 25.32 14.05
CA GLN A 464 -22.72 23.90 14.39
C GLN A 464 -21.38 23.29 14.81
N TRP A 465 -20.31 23.50 14.04
CA TRP A 465 -18.97 23.03 14.38
C TRP A 465 -18.52 23.53 15.77
N ASN A 466 -18.77 24.81 16.06
CA ASN A 466 -18.44 25.40 17.36
C ASN A 466 -19.30 24.82 18.50
N ALA A 467 -20.60 24.62 18.28
CA ALA A 467 -21.49 24.00 19.25
C ALA A 467 -21.15 22.53 19.54
N GLU A 468 -20.58 21.82 18.56
CA GLU A 468 -20.10 20.43 18.68
C GLU A 468 -18.65 20.33 19.23
N GLY A 469 -18.11 21.43 19.75
CA GLY A 469 -16.85 21.46 20.49
C GLY A 469 -15.64 21.89 19.68
N ALA A 470 -15.83 22.49 18.50
CA ALA A 470 -14.76 23.07 17.69
C ALA A 470 -13.61 22.08 17.38
N LYS A 471 -13.95 20.81 17.18
CA LYS A 471 -12.97 19.73 16.99
C LYS A 471 -12.16 19.98 15.73
N ASP A 472 -10.84 19.82 15.81
CA ASP A 472 -9.96 19.84 14.64
C ASP A 472 -9.91 18.47 13.94
N HIS A 473 -9.19 18.41 12.81
CA HIS A 473 -9.08 17.18 12.03
C HIS A 473 -8.37 16.05 12.79
N ASP A 474 -7.34 16.39 13.57
CA ASP A 474 -6.61 15.41 14.40
C ASP A 474 -7.52 14.78 15.46
N THR A 475 -8.31 15.60 16.16
CA THR A 475 -9.25 15.13 17.19
C THR A 475 -10.28 14.18 16.60
N ARG A 476 -10.88 14.53 15.45
CA ARG A 476 -11.81 13.64 14.74
C ARG A 476 -11.14 12.34 14.29
N GLY A 477 -9.88 12.41 13.84
CA GLY A 477 -9.08 11.23 13.50
C GLY A 477 -8.88 10.28 14.69
N ARG A 478 -8.52 10.81 15.87
CA ARG A 478 -8.35 10.00 17.10
C ARG A 478 -9.67 9.38 17.57
N GLU A 479 -10.76 10.13 17.53
CA GLU A 479 -12.10 9.63 17.84
C GLU A 479 -12.51 8.50 16.88
N LYS A 480 -12.27 8.66 15.58
CA LYS A 480 -12.55 7.64 14.57
C LYS A 480 -11.71 6.38 14.80
N ALA A 481 -10.41 6.52 15.04
CA ALA A 481 -9.54 5.38 15.32
C ALA A 481 -10.00 4.60 16.58
N ARG A 482 -10.41 5.31 17.63
CA ARG A 482 -10.95 4.70 18.86
C ARG A 482 -12.26 3.96 18.60
N ALA A 483 -13.18 4.55 17.84
CA ALA A 483 -14.43 3.91 17.45
C ALA A 483 -14.18 2.64 16.63
N MET A 484 -13.33 2.71 15.59
CA MET A 484 -12.96 1.55 14.79
C MET A 484 -12.41 0.42 15.67
N LEU A 485 -11.46 0.70 16.58
CA LEU A 485 -10.91 -0.33 17.46
C LEU A 485 -11.95 -0.95 18.41
N GLY A 486 -12.97 -0.18 18.81
CA GLY A 486 -14.10 -0.68 19.60
C GLY A 486 -15.04 -1.58 18.81
N ASP A 487 -15.19 -1.33 17.51
CA ASP A 487 -16.06 -2.07 16.58
C ASP A 487 -15.34 -3.28 15.92
N TYR A 488 -14.08 -3.52 16.25
CA TYR A 488 -13.29 -4.58 15.63
C TYR A 488 -13.80 -5.98 16.00
N GLU A 489 -14.05 -6.78 14.97
CA GLU A 489 -14.30 -8.22 15.07
C GLU A 489 -13.15 -9.00 14.42
N GLU A 490 -12.59 -9.98 15.15
CA GLU A 490 -11.47 -10.79 14.67
C GLU A 490 -11.90 -11.68 13.48
N PRO A 491 -11.22 -11.59 12.31
CA PRO A 491 -11.58 -12.41 11.16
C PRO A 491 -11.29 -13.88 11.43
N LYS A 492 -12.27 -14.74 11.18
CA LYS A 492 -12.21 -16.18 11.44
C LYS A 492 -10.90 -16.79 10.91
N LEU A 493 -10.24 -17.57 11.77
CA LEU A 493 -9.08 -18.40 11.45
C LEU A 493 -9.39 -19.83 11.94
N ASP A 494 -9.03 -20.84 11.16
CA ASP A 494 -9.22 -22.24 11.57
C ASP A 494 -8.47 -22.51 12.89
N GLU A 495 -9.13 -23.21 13.82
CA GLU A 495 -8.56 -23.45 15.16
C GLU A 495 -7.25 -24.25 15.10
N GLY A 496 -7.16 -25.24 14.19
CA GLY A 496 -5.95 -26.03 14.00
C GLY A 496 -4.80 -25.17 13.47
N ILE A 497 -5.08 -24.28 12.51
CA ILE A 497 -4.10 -23.32 12.00
C ILE A 497 -3.65 -22.34 13.09
N ALA A 498 -4.60 -21.81 13.87
CA ALA A 498 -4.32 -20.86 14.94
C ALA A 498 -3.43 -21.49 16.03
N GLU A 499 -3.69 -22.73 16.44
CA GLU A 499 -2.85 -23.44 17.41
C GLU A 499 -1.48 -23.81 16.82
N ALA A 500 -1.40 -24.22 15.55
CA ALA A 500 -0.13 -24.51 14.88
C ALA A 500 0.78 -23.27 14.77
N LEU A 501 0.21 -22.08 14.50
CA LEU A 501 0.96 -20.83 14.50
C LEU A 501 1.52 -20.51 15.89
N LYS A 502 0.71 -20.64 16.95
CA LYS A 502 1.16 -20.41 18.33
C LYS A 502 2.26 -21.38 18.74
N ASP A 503 2.10 -22.67 18.42
CA ASP A 503 3.12 -23.70 18.67
C ASP A 503 4.43 -23.37 17.96
N PHE A 504 4.37 -22.99 16.67
CA PHE A 504 5.57 -22.61 15.92
C PHE A 504 6.30 -21.42 16.56
N VAL A 505 5.56 -20.37 16.93
CA VAL A 505 6.13 -19.20 17.62
C VAL A 505 6.80 -19.61 18.92
N ALA A 506 6.09 -20.34 19.80
CA ALA A 506 6.63 -20.77 21.09
C ALA A 506 7.92 -21.59 20.93
N ARG A 507 7.93 -22.59 20.04
CA ARG A 507 9.13 -23.41 19.78
C ARG A 507 10.29 -22.62 19.18
N ARG A 508 10.03 -21.61 18.34
CA ARG A 508 11.12 -20.76 17.82
C ARG A 508 11.66 -19.82 18.87
N GLU A 509 10.82 -19.26 19.73
CA GLU A 509 11.26 -18.37 20.81
C GLU A 509 12.19 -19.05 21.81
N GLU A 510 11.95 -20.32 22.16
CA GLU A 510 12.83 -21.11 23.03
C GLU A 510 14.25 -21.27 22.47
N ARG A 511 14.39 -21.21 21.15
CA ARG A 511 15.65 -21.42 20.43
C ARG A 511 16.36 -20.12 20.07
N LEU A 512 15.69 -18.97 20.21
CA LEU A 512 16.22 -17.66 19.83
C LEU A 512 16.74 -16.93 21.07
N PRO A 513 17.86 -16.20 20.96
CA PRO A 513 18.40 -15.43 22.08
C PRO A 513 17.49 -14.24 22.43
N ASP A 514 17.64 -13.70 23.64
CA ASP A 514 16.94 -12.48 24.07
C ASP A 514 17.68 -11.20 23.68
N THR A 515 18.96 -11.29 23.29
CA THR A 515 19.78 -10.14 22.89
C THR A 515 20.41 -10.36 21.52
N VAL A 516 20.67 -9.26 20.81
CA VAL A 516 21.52 -9.28 19.61
C VAL A 516 22.97 -9.37 20.11
N ASN A 517 23.73 -10.34 19.60
CA ASN A 517 25.16 -10.47 19.89
C ASN A 517 25.99 -9.45 19.12
#